data_AF-A0A7J6UJZ5-F1
#
_entry.id   AF-A0A7J6UJZ5-F1
#
_cell.length_a   1.000
_cell.length_b   1.000
_cell.length_c   1.000
_cell.angle_alpha   90.00
_cell.angle_beta   90.00
_cell.angle_gamma   90.00
#
_symmetry.space_group_name_H-M   'P 1'
#
loop_
_entity.id
_entity.type
_entity.pdbx_description
1 polymer ?
#
loop_
_entity_poly.entity_id
_entity_poly.type
_entity_poly.pdbx_seq_one_letter_code
_entity_poly.pdbx_strand_id
1 'polypeptide(L)'
;ELRGFATEADLRYAYEDARPASFFAAIVFDPIDLSSKANVQYKILINGTYAPNSDPDKQVVITDDTSQALILDYGKYIDTGFVALQNMIDSALVRVLTADSTNLTIPPLNAVQSFPRPTVQAAEAPWVFKWLPGWCVNISILFWFTAMVTKMVYDKEYEYYRYFLILKVSRWAYWSHWIAFYSALSVVISLGFVGVVYLDRVLVLSSWTLVWLHYLVFLWQLVVAAVAA
;
A
#
# COMPACT_ATOMS: atom_id res chain seq x y z
N GLU A 1 -37.23 -12.43 1.73
CA GLU A 1 -38.16 -13.34 2.42
C GLU A 1 -37.47 -13.93 3.63
N LEU A 2 -38.17 -14.10 4.76
CA LEU A 2 -37.62 -14.73 5.97
C LEU A 2 -37.88 -16.23 5.89
N ARG A 3 -36.82 -17.04 5.94
CA ARG A 3 -36.91 -18.51 5.93
C ARG A 3 -36.33 -19.06 7.24
N GLY A 4 -37.14 -19.81 7.97
CA GLY A 4 -36.71 -20.53 9.17
C GLY A 4 -36.10 -21.88 8.83
N PHE A 5 -35.08 -22.29 9.59
CA PHE A 5 -34.44 -23.59 9.51
C PHE A 5 -34.44 -24.24 10.89
N ALA A 6 -34.60 -25.56 10.95
CA ALA A 6 -34.66 -26.30 12.20
C ALA A 6 -33.27 -26.55 12.80
N THR A 7 -32.24 -26.68 11.97
CA THR A 7 -30.86 -26.91 12.39
C THR A 7 -29.90 -25.93 11.71
N GLU A 8 -28.75 -25.67 12.35
CA GLU A 8 -27.68 -24.87 11.73
C GLU A 8 -27.12 -25.56 10.48
N ALA A 9 -27.06 -26.89 10.46
CA ALA A 9 -26.58 -27.65 9.31
C ALA A 9 -27.48 -27.45 8.08
N ASP A 10 -28.80 -27.46 8.25
CA ASP A 10 -29.75 -27.22 7.16
C ASP A 10 -29.63 -25.79 6.62
N LEU A 11 -29.39 -24.83 7.51
CA LEU A 11 -29.15 -23.44 7.14
C LEU A 11 -27.87 -23.29 6.32
N ARG A 12 -26.77 -23.94 6.75
CA ARG A 12 -25.49 -23.90 6.02
C ARG A 12 -25.60 -24.56 4.66
N TYR A 13 -26.26 -25.71 4.57
CA TYR A 13 -26.52 -26.39 3.31
C TYR A 13 -27.34 -25.51 2.35
N ALA A 14 -28.42 -24.90 2.86
CA ALA A 14 -29.23 -23.98 2.07
C ALA A 14 -28.47 -22.72 1.64
N TYR A 15 -27.47 -22.29 2.42
CA TYR A 15 -26.62 -21.15 2.10
C TYR A 15 -25.56 -21.50 1.04
N GLU A 16 -25.01 -22.73 1.08
CA GLU A 16 -24.02 -23.23 0.11
C GLU A 16 -24.64 -23.58 -1.25
N ASP A 17 -25.85 -24.14 -1.27
CA ASP A 17 -26.59 -24.48 -2.50
C ASP A 17 -27.20 -23.25 -3.19
N ALA A 18 -27.31 -22.14 -2.45
CA ALA A 18 -27.93 -20.92 -2.96
C ALA A 18 -27.03 -20.11 -3.88
N ARG A 19 -27.68 -19.36 -4.79
CA ARG A 19 -26.97 -18.36 -5.60
C ARG A 19 -26.47 -17.24 -4.68
N PRO A 20 -25.24 -16.70 -4.89
CA PRO A 20 -24.63 -15.69 -4.01
C PRO A 20 -25.43 -14.39 -3.79
N ALA A 21 -26.50 -14.16 -4.56
CA ALA A 21 -27.35 -12.98 -4.49
C ALA A 21 -28.73 -13.23 -3.85
N SER A 22 -29.08 -14.46 -3.47
CA SER A 22 -30.41 -14.77 -2.91
C SER A 22 -30.49 -14.71 -1.39
N PHE A 23 -29.35 -14.80 -0.68
CA PHE A 23 -29.27 -14.69 0.78
C PHE A 23 -28.43 -13.50 1.18
N PHE A 24 -28.98 -12.65 2.03
CA PHE A 24 -28.31 -11.46 2.54
C PHE A 24 -27.47 -11.78 3.78
N ALA A 25 -28.11 -12.32 4.82
CA ALA A 25 -27.46 -12.82 6.02
C ALA A 25 -28.31 -13.93 6.64
N ALA A 26 -27.66 -14.79 7.42
CA ALA A 26 -28.28 -15.79 8.26
C ALA A 26 -28.04 -15.47 9.74
N ILE A 27 -28.99 -15.80 10.59
CA ILE A 27 -28.91 -15.54 12.04
C ILE A 27 -29.08 -16.88 12.74
N VAL A 28 -28.08 -17.26 13.54
CA VAL A 28 -28.09 -18.49 14.34
C VAL A 28 -28.10 -18.09 15.81
N PHE A 29 -29.07 -18.60 16.56
CA PHE A 29 -29.14 -18.39 18.00
C PHE A 29 -28.52 -19.59 18.72
N ASP A 30 -27.58 -19.35 19.64
CA ASP A 30 -27.03 -20.38 20.54
C ASP A 30 -28.05 -20.64 21.67
N PRO A 31 -28.11 -21.86 22.27
CA PRO A 31 -29.34 -22.47 22.76
C PRO A 31 -30.14 -21.51 23.64
N ILE A 32 -31.34 -21.25 23.16
CA ILE A 32 -32.24 -20.26 23.72
C ILE A 32 -32.98 -20.90 24.89
N ASP A 33 -32.42 -20.84 26.10
CA ASP A 33 -33.26 -20.97 27.28
C ASP A 33 -33.95 -19.62 27.52
N LEU A 34 -34.94 -19.31 26.66
CA LEU A 34 -35.80 -18.11 26.70
C LEU A 34 -36.46 -17.94 28.08
N SER A 35 -36.52 -19.02 28.87
CA SER A 35 -37.04 -19.05 30.23
C SER A 35 -36.14 -18.30 31.23
N SER A 36 -34.83 -18.28 31.01
CA SER A 36 -33.84 -17.71 31.94
C SER A 36 -33.67 -16.19 31.78
N LYS A 37 -34.17 -15.59 30.69
CA LYS A 37 -34.00 -14.16 30.31
C LYS A 37 -32.56 -13.62 30.41
N ALA A 38 -31.56 -14.47 30.64
CA ALA A 38 -30.20 -14.10 30.97
C ALA A 38 -29.27 -14.67 29.90
N ASN A 39 -28.73 -13.78 29.07
CA ASN A 39 -27.72 -14.04 28.05
C ASN A 39 -28.19 -14.80 26.82
N VAL A 40 -28.98 -14.14 25.96
CA VAL A 40 -29.18 -14.62 24.59
C VAL A 40 -27.94 -14.32 23.76
N GLN A 41 -27.37 -15.34 23.13
CA GLN A 41 -26.27 -15.19 22.18
C GLN A 41 -26.77 -15.50 20.77
N TYR A 42 -26.34 -14.69 19.80
CA TYR A 42 -26.63 -14.92 18.39
C TYR A 42 -25.38 -14.70 17.55
N LYS A 43 -25.35 -15.35 16.38
CA LYS A 43 -24.29 -15.29 15.38
C LYS A 43 -24.92 -14.81 14.08
N ILE A 44 -24.35 -13.76 13.48
CA ILE A 44 -24.73 -13.31 12.14
C ILE A 44 -23.73 -13.92 11.15
N LEU A 45 -24.24 -14.76 10.26
CA LEU A 45 -23.49 -15.37 9.18
C LEU A 45 -23.75 -14.59 7.90
N ILE A 46 -22.69 -14.06 7.31
CA ILE A 46 -22.73 -13.33 6.04
C ILE A 46 -21.54 -13.77 5.20
N ASN A 47 -21.63 -13.62 3.88
CA ASN A 47 -20.56 -13.99 2.97
C ASN A 47 -19.27 -13.20 3.31
N GLY A 48 -18.11 -13.86 3.28
CA GLY A 48 -16.82 -13.23 3.52
C GLY A 48 -16.44 -12.14 2.50
N THR A 49 -17.13 -12.06 1.36
CA THR A 49 -17.01 -10.91 0.44
C THR A 49 -17.68 -9.65 1.00
N TYR A 50 -18.73 -9.82 1.82
CA TYR A 50 -19.57 -8.75 2.36
C TYR A 50 -19.33 -8.47 3.85
N ALA A 51 -18.62 -9.35 4.56
CA ALA A 51 -18.05 -9.04 5.88
C ALA A 51 -16.54 -8.87 5.78
N PRO A 52 -15.94 -8.06 6.66
CA PRO A 52 -14.50 -8.08 6.84
C PRO A 52 -14.05 -9.41 7.45
N ASN A 53 -12.76 -9.69 7.32
CA ASN A 53 -12.20 -10.98 7.69
C ASN A 53 -12.24 -11.18 9.21
N SER A 54 -12.72 -12.34 9.66
CA SER A 54 -12.76 -12.71 11.08
C SER A 54 -11.45 -13.28 11.62
N ASP A 55 -10.44 -13.50 10.77
CA ASP A 55 -9.10 -13.93 11.19
C ASP A 55 -8.48 -12.87 12.12
N PRO A 56 -8.05 -13.24 13.35
CA PRO A 56 -7.50 -12.28 14.33
C PRO A 56 -6.27 -11.51 13.80
N ASP A 57 -5.46 -12.14 12.95
CA ASP A 57 -4.29 -11.52 12.30
C ASP A 57 -4.65 -10.55 11.16
N LYS A 58 -5.89 -10.60 10.67
CA LYS A 58 -6.40 -9.73 9.59
C LYS A 58 -7.46 -8.74 10.07
N GLN A 59 -7.82 -8.82 11.35
CA GLN A 59 -8.51 -7.74 12.07
C GLN A 59 -7.55 -6.63 12.50
N VAL A 60 -6.25 -6.76 12.18
CA VAL A 60 -5.27 -5.72 12.41
C VAL A 60 -5.75 -4.46 11.70
N VAL A 61 -6.01 -3.45 12.51
CA VAL A 61 -6.23 -2.09 12.02
C VAL A 61 -4.99 -1.70 11.24
N ILE A 62 -5.06 -1.80 9.90
CA ILE A 62 -3.99 -1.30 9.06
C ILE A 62 -3.97 0.20 9.31
N THR A 63 -2.89 0.65 9.94
CA THR A 63 -2.67 2.06 10.18
C THR A 63 -1.94 2.63 8.98
N ASP A 64 -2.39 3.78 8.51
CA ASP A 64 -1.66 4.59 7.54
C ASP A 64 -0.33 5.09 8.17
N ASP A 65 0.55 5.67 7.35
CA ASP A 65 1.81 6.35 7.71
C ASP A 65 1.64 7.37 8.86
N THR A 66 0.40 7.78 9.13
CA THR A 66 -0.03 8.69 10.19
C THR A 66 -0.48 7.98 11.48
N SER A 67 -0.28 6.67 11.59
CA SER A 67 -0.79 5.82 12.67
C SER A 67 -2.32 5.80 12.79
N GLN A 68 -3.04 6.03 11.69
CA GLN A 68 -4.51 6.12 11.66
C GLN A 68 -5.15 4.93 10.96
N ALA A 69 -6.27 4.43 11.50
CA ALA A 69 -7.00 3.28 10.96
C ALA A 69 -7.54 3.51 9.53
N LEU A 70 -7.11 2.68 8.58
CA LEU A 70 -7.66 2.63 7.22
C LEU A 70 -9.10 2.10 7.23
N ILE A 71 -9.96 2.69 6.40
CA ILE A 71 -11.40 2.37 6.31
C ILE A 71 -11.65 1.03 5.58
N LEU A 72 -10.62 0.45 4.97
CA LEU A 72 -10.74 -0.59 3.93
C LEU A 72 -11.51 -1.84 4.35
N ASP A 73 -11.51 -2.21 5.64
CA ASP A 73 -12.30 -3.34 6.15
C ASP A 73 -13.45 -2.93 7.08
N TYR A 74 -13.33 -1.85 7.84
CA TYR A 74 -14.42 -1.38 8.72
C TYR A 74 -15.61 -0.79 7.95
N GLY A 75 -15.38 -0.21 6.76
CA GLY A 75 -16.45 0.30 5.90
C GLY A 75 -17.44 -0.80 5.49
N LYS A 76 -16.95 -2.03 5.30
CA LYS A 76 -17.79 -3.17 4.91
C LYS A 76 -18.90 -3.45 5.91
N TYR A 77 -18.66 -3.30 7.22
CA TYR A 77 -19.71 -3.50 8.23
C TYR A 77 -20.91 -2.53 8.08
N ILE A 78 -20.65 -1.31 7.59
CA ILE A 78 -21.67 -0.29 7.37
C ILE A 78 -22.27 -0.47 5.97
N ASP A 79 -21.44 -0.60 4.94
CA ASP A 79 -21.84 -0.67 3.54
C ASP A 79 -22.68 -1.93 3.24
N THR A 80 -22.39 -3.04 3.88
CA THR A 80 -23.16 -4.29 3.69
C THR A 80 -24.34 -4.42 4.65
N GLY A 81 -24.57 -3.42 5.50
CA GLY A 81 -25.70 -3.40 6.42
C GLY A 81 -25.57 -4.37 7.59
N PHE A 82 -24.37 -4.90 7.87
CA PHE A 82 -24.14 -5.78 9.03
C PHE A 82 -24.49 -5.07 10.35
N VAL A 83 -24.04 -3.82 10.53
CA VAL A 83 -24.38 -3.02 11.73
C VAL A 83 -25.87 -2.71 11.80
N ALA A 84 -26.51 -2.52 10.65
CA ALA A 84 -27.96 -2.29 10.59
C ALA A 84 -28.73 -3.55 11.03
N LEU A 85 -28.31 -4.74 10.56
CA LEU A 85 -28.87 -6.02 11.00
C LEU A 85 -28.67 -6.25 12.49
N GLN A 86 -27.45 -5.98 13.00
CA GLN A 86 -27.16 -6.07 14.43
C GLN A 86 -28.12 -5.19 15.24
N ASN A 87 -28.26 -3.92 14.88
CA ASN A 87 -29.16 -2.99 15.58
C ASN A 87 -30.64 -3.44 15.50
N MET A 88 -31.07 -4.02 14.38
CA MET A 88 -32.44 -4.55 14.23
C MET A 88 -32.68 -5.77 15.11
N ILE A 89 -31.73 -6.71 15.20
CA ILE A 89 -31.82 -7.91 16.04
C ILE A 89 -31.79 -7.52 17.51
N ASP A 90 -30.85 -6.66 17.93
CA ASP A 90 -30.74 -6.17 19.30
C ASP A 90 -32.02 -5.46 19.74
N SER A 91 -32.56 -4.59 18.87
CA SER A 91 -33.84 -3.92 19.12
C SER A 91 -35.01 -4.90 19.24
N ALA A 92 -35.04 -5.95 18.41
CA ALA A 92 -36.08 -6.98 18.47
C ALA A 92 -35.96 -7.83 19.74
N LEU A 93 -34.74 -8.19 20.13
CA LEU A 93 -34.44 -8.95 21.33
C LEU A 93 -34.83 -8.19 22.60
N VAL A 94 -34.45 -6.90 22.69
CA VAL A 94 -34.83 -6.02 23.79
C VAL A 94 -36.36 -5.94 23.90
N ARG A 95 -37.08 -5.79 22.78
CA ARG A 95 -38.55 -5.77 22.79
C ARG A 95 -39.15 -7.07 23.34
N VAL A 96 -38.65 -8.23 22.90
CA VAL A 96 -39.16 -9.53 23.35
C VAL A 96 -38.87 -9.76 24.84
N LEU A 97 -37.67 -9.43 25.31
CA LEU A 97 -37.28 -9.62 26.71
C LEU A 97 -37.98 -8.64 27.66
N THR A 98 -38.32 -7.44 27.18
CA THR A 98 -38.92 -6.33 27.96
C THR A 98 -40.44 -6.28 27.86
N ALA A 99 -41.07 -7.09 26.99
CA ALA A 99 -42.52 -7.07 26.69
C ALA A 99 -43.43 -7.32 27.91
N ASP A 100 -42.95 -7.96 28.98
CA ASP A 100 -43.70 -8.13 30.24
C ASP A 100 -43.76 -6.86 31.10
N SER A 101 -42.92 -5.85 30.80
CA SER A 101 -42.93 -4.57 31.50
C SER A 101 -43.85 -3.59 30.77
N THR A 102 -44.78 -3.00 31.50
CA THR A 102 -45.88 -2.14 31.01
C THR A 102 -45.44 -0.82 30.34
N ASN A 103 -44.15 -0.63 30.11
CA ASN A 103 -43.60 0.54 29.43
C ASN A 103 -43.01 0.11 28.09
N LEU A 104 -43.77 0.31 27.02
CA LEU A 104 -43.30 0.15 25.65
C LEU A 104 -42.31 1.27 25.31
N THR A 105 -41.10 1.18 25.83
CA THR A 105 -40.01 2.09 25.49
C THR A 105 -39.59 1.84 24.04
N ILE A 106 -39.70 2.87 23.21
CA ILE A 106 -39.15 2.91 21.86
C ILE A 106 -37.64 2.61 21.99
N PRO A 107 -37.08 1.63 21.25
CA PRO A 107 -35.65 1.38 21.30
C PRO A 107 -34.89 2.65 20.89
N PRO A 108 -33.79 3.01 21.59
CA PRO A 108 -33.05 4.23 21.32
C PRO A 108 -32.55 4.25 19.87
N LEU A 109 -32.65 5.42 19.23
CA LEU A 109 -32.09 5.63 17.90
C LEU A 109 -30.55 5.64 18.00
N ASN A 110 -29.92 4.58 17.53
CA ASN A 110 -28.47 4.49 17.45
C ASN A 110 -28.02 5.03 16.09
N ALA A 111 -27.37 6.20 16.08
CA ALA A 111 -26.71 6.74 14.91
C ALA A 111 -25.21 6.44 14.98
N VAL A 112 -24.66 5.90 13.90
CA VAL A 112 -23.21 5.72 13.75
C VAL A 112 -22.66 6.98 13.11
N GLN A 113 -21.82 7.71 13.83
CA GLN A 113 -21.08 8.84 13.29
C GLN A 113 -19.59 8.53 13.26
N SER A 114 -18.99 8.66 12.09
CA SER A 114 -17.53 8.64 11.97
C SER A 114 -16.96 9.91 12.61
N PHE A 115 -15.93 9.75 13.42
CA PHE A 115 -15.20 10.90 13.94
C PHE A 115 -14.52 11.63 12.77
N PRO A 116 -14.62 12.97 12.72
CA PRO A 116 -13.95 13.74 11.69
C PRO A 116 -12.44 13.51 11.78
N ARG A 117 -11.84 13.19 10.64
CA ARG A 117 -10.40 12.94 10.56
C ARG A 117 -9.71 14.25 10.19
N PRO A 118 -8.62 14.65 10.87
CA PRO A 118 -7.81 15.76 10.39
C PRO A 118 -7.31 15.38 8.99
N THR A 119 -7.57 16.23 8.01
CA THR A 119 -7.08 16.03 6.65
C THR A 119 -5.57 16.10 6.65
N VAL A 120 -4.92 14.95 6.80
CA VAL A 120 -3.52 14.81 6.39
C VAL A 120 -3.55 14.90 4.87
N GLN A 121 -2.65 15.70 4.29
CA GLN A 121 -2.65 16.03 2.86
C GLN A 121 -2.66 14.74 2.01
N ALA A 122 -3.86 14.32 1.62
CA ALA A 122 -4.14 13.14 0.82
C ALA A 122 -3.87 13.43 -0.67
N ALA A 123 -2.66 13.88 -0.97
CA ALA A 123 -2.02 13.52 -2.22
C ALA A 123 -1.13 12.31 -1.95
N GLU A 124 -1.72 11.26 -1.35
CA GLU A 124 -1.15 9.93 -1.41
C GLU A 124 -1.24 9.49 -2.87
N ALA A 125 -0.33 10.00 -3.70
CA ALA A 125 0.00 9.31 -4.93
C ALA A 125 0.23 7.85 -4.52
N PRO A 126 -0.47 6.87 -5.16
CA PRO A 126 -0.33 5.46 -4.84
C PRO A 126 1.14 5.15 -4.60
N TRP A 127 1.48 4.43 -3.54
CA TRP A 127 2.86 4.20 -3.09
C TRP A 127 3.84 3.94 -4.24
N VAL A 128 3.41 3.27 -5.30
CA VAL A 128 4.10 3.06 -6.59
C VAL A 128 4.67 4.34 -7.21
N PHE A 129 3.91 5.44 -7.25
CA PHE A 129 4.35 6.73 -7.78
C PHE A 129 5.40 7.41 -6.92
N LYS A 130 5.49 7.09 -5.61
CA LYS A 130 6.61 7.57 -4.78
C LYS A 130 7.94 6.97 -5.24
N TRP A 131 7.93 5.73 -5.74
CA TRP A 131 9.15 5.02 -6.19
C TRP A 131 9.47 5.25 -7.66
N LEU A 132 8.47 5.56 -8.49
CA LEU A 132 8.61 5.68 -9.94
C LEU A 132 9.79 6.57 -10.40
N PRO A 133 10.03 7.77 -9.82
CA PRO A 133 11.18 8.60 -10.20
C PRO A 133 12.52 7.89 -9.99
N GLY A 134 12.66 7.15 -8.88
CA GLY A 134 13.88 6.39 -8.59
C GLY A 134 14.14 5.28 -9.61
N TRP A 135 13.09 4.58 -10.05
CA TRP A 135 13.19 3.56 -11.11
C TRP A 135 13.59 4.17 -12.45
N CYS A 136 12.98 5.29 -12.85
CA CYS A 136 13.33 5.99 -14.07
C CYS A 136 14.79 6.44 -14.06
N VAL A 137 15.26 6.99 -12.94
CA VAL A 137 16.66 7.42 -12.77
C VAL A 137 17.61 6.23 -12.92
N ASN A 138 17.32 5.07 -12.31
CA ASN A 138 18.14 3.86 -12.45
C ASN A 138 18.23 3.38 -13.91
N ILE A 139 17.11 3.38 -14.64
CA ILE A 139 17.09 2.98 -16.05
C ILE A 139 17.90 3.96 -16.90
N SER A 140 17.73 5.28 -16.70
CA SER A 140 18.49 6.30 -17.44
C SER A 140 20.00 6.19 -17.19
N ILE A 141 20.40 5.91 -15.95
CA ILE A 141 21.81 5.73 -15.57
C ILE A 141 22.41 4.49 -16.21
N LEU A 142 21.65 3.40 -16.35
CA LEU A 142 22.11 2.20 -17.04
C LEU A 142 22.55 2.53 -18.47
N PHE A 143 21.74 3.29 -19.22
CA PHE A 143 22.09 3.71 -20.58
C PHE A 143 23.37 4.56 -20.62
N TRP A 144 23.54 5.47 -19.67
CA TRP A 144 24.74 6.28 -19.56
C TRP A 144 25.99 5.42 -19.26
N PHE A 145 25.88 4.49 -18.31
CA PHE A 145 26.96 3.57 -17.96
C PHE A 145 27.34 2.66 -19.13
N THR A 146 26.35 2.08 -19.82
CA THR A 146 26.61 1.26 -21.02
C THR A 146 27.31 2.07 -22.10
N ALA A 147 26.87 3.29 -22.39
CA ALA A 147 27.52 4.15 -23.39
C ALA A 147 29.00 4.44 -23.03
N MET A 148 29.28 4.68 -21.75
CA MET A 148 30.63 4.87 -21.24
C MET A 148 31.50 3.61 -21.46
N VAL A 149 31.03 2.44 -21.01
CA VAL A 149 31.77 1.18 -21.13
C VAL A 149 31.97 0.79 -22.59
N THR A 150 30.94 0.88 -23.43
CA THR A 150 31.04 0.57 -24.86
C THR A 150 32.08 1.43 -25.55
N LYS A 151 32.16 2.73 -25.22
CA LYS A 151 33.22 3.60 -25.76
C LYS A 151 34.62 3.20 -25.31
N MET A 152 34.79 2.84 -24.04
CA MET A 152 36.09 2.38 -23.54
C MET A 152 36.53 1.04 -24.18
N VAL A 153 35.59 0.10 -24.33
CA VAL A 153 35.84 -1.19 -24.98
C VAL A 153 36.15 -0.99 -26.46
N TYR A 154 35.39 -0.15 -27.16
CA TYR A 154 35.66 0.21 -28.54
C TYR A 154 37.09 0.77 -28.70
N ASP A 155 37.49 1.73 -27.88
CA ASP A 155 38.84 2.31 -27.98
C ASP A 155 39.96 1.29 -27.66
N LYS A 156 39.65 0.29 -26.84
CA LYS A 156 40.55 -0.83 -26.55
C LYS A 156 40.65 -1.81 -27.72
N GLU A 157 39.54 -2.13 -28.39
CA GLU A 157 39.48 -3.04 -29.54
C GLU A 157 40.21 -2.49 -30.77
N TYR A 158 40.06 -1.19 -31.06
CA TYR A 158 40.76 -0.53 -32.17
C TYR A 158 42.24 -0.20 -31.84
N GLU A 159 42.73 -0.70 -30.71
CA GLU A 159 44.11 -0.52 -30.23
C GLU A 159 44.55 0.95 -30.13
N TYR A 160 43.63 1.91 -29.97
CA TYR A 160 43.97 3.32 -29.75
C TYR A 160 44.92 3.50 -28.56
N TYR A 161 44.79 2.66 -27.55
CA TYR A 161 45.71 2.60 -26.41
C TYR A 161 47.17 2.33 -26.81
N ARG A 162 47.42 1.54 -27.88
CA ARG A 162 48.79 1.25 -28.36
C ARG A 162 49.40 2.46 -29.05
N TYR A 163 48.61 3.23 -29.80
CA TYR A 163 49.07 4.48 -30.40
C TYR A 163 49.50 5.48 -29.33
N PHE A 164 48.76 5.57 -28.21
CA PHE A 164 49.17 6.41 -27.06
C PHE A 164 50.49 5.94 -26.43
N LEU A 165 50.71 4.62 -26.32
CA LEU A 165 51.98 4.06 -25.83
C LEU A 165 53.16 4.36 -26.78
N ILE A 166 52.93 4.32 -28.10
CA ILE A 166 53.93 4.72 -29.11
C ILE A 166 54.28 6.20 -28.97
N LEU A 167 53.30 7.04 -28.63
CA LEU A 167 53.48 8.47 -28.31
C LEU A 167 54.11 8.73 -26.94
N LYS A 168 54.62 7.69 -26.26
CA LYS A 168 55.24 7.74 -24.91
C LYS A 168 54.29 8.25 -23.81
N VAL A 169 52.98 8.17 -24.02
CA VAL A 169 52.01 8.46 -22.96
C VAL A 169 51.94 7.27 -22.00
N SER A 170 52.04 7.54 -20.71
CA SER A 170 51.97 6.49 -19.69
C SER A 170 50.56 5.88 -19.65
N ARG A 171 50.48 4.57 -19.35
CA ARG A 171 49.20 3.87 -19.18
C ARG A 171 48.31 4.52 -18.11
N TRP A 172 48.92 5.04 -17.06
CA TRP A 172 48.23 5.77 -15.99
C TRP A 172 47.57 7.05 -16.49
N ALA A 173 48.26 7.81 -17.36
CA ALA A 173 47.70 9.03 -17.94
C ALA A 173 46.44 8.73 -18.77
N TYR A 174 46.43 7.64 -19.54
CA TYR A 174 45.26 7.21 -20.33
C TYR A 174 44.03 6.93 -19.45
N TRP A 175 44.17 6.14 -18.39
CA TRP A 175 43.05 5.85 -17.49
C TRP A 175 42.62 7.08 -16.69
N SER A 176 43.58 7.91 -16.27
CA SER A 176 43.27 9.15 -15.55
C SER A 176 42.48 10.14 -16.41
N HIS A 177 42.74 10.19 -17.72
CA HIS A 177 41.99 11.02 -18.66
C HIS A 177 40.51 10.61 -18.69
N TRP A 178 40.23 9.32 -18.81
CA TRP A 178 38.87 8.80 -18.82
C TRP A 178 38.12 9.04 -17.52
N ILE A 179 38.78 8.79 -16.37
CA ILE A 179 38.19 9.07 -15.05
C ILE A 179 37.86 10.57 -14.94
N ALA A 180 38.79 11.45 -15.30
CA ALA A 180 38.58 12.89 -15.22
C ALA A 180 37.47 13.37 -16.16
N PHE A 181 37.44 12.89 -17.40
CA PHE A 181 36.42 13.25 -18.39
C PHE A 181 35.02 12.84 -17.94
N TYR A 182 34.82 11.57 -17.57
CA TYR A 182 33.50 11.09 -17.14
C TYR A 182 33.11 11.62 -15.76
N SER A 183 34.08 11.88 -14.86
CA SER A 183 33.83 12.57 -13.59
C SER A 183 33.33 13.99 -13.82
N ALA A 184 33.96 14.77 -14.71
CA ALA A 184 33.48 16.12 -15.05
C ALA A 184 32.07 16.08 -15.67
N LEU A 185 31.81 15.12 -16.55
CA LEU A 185 30.50 14.94 -17.19
C LEU A 185 29.41 14.55 -16.17
N SER A 186 29.75 13.75 -15.15
CA SER A 186 28.83 13.40 -14.06
C SER A 186 28.41 14.60 -13.20
N VAL A 187 29.25 15.64 -13.07
CA VAL A 187 28.87 16.90 -12.41
C VAL A 187 27.73 17.57 -13.17
N VAL A 188 27.84 17.63 -14.49
CA VAL A 188 26.81 18.26 -15.35
C VAL A 188 25.50 17.46 -15.29
N ILE A 189 25.58 16.13 -15.41
CA ILE A 189 24.42 15.25 -15.35
C ILE A 189 23.72 15.36 -13.99
N SER A 190 24.46 15.28 -12.89
CA SER A 190 23.90 15.37 -11.54
C SER A 190 23.22 16.72 -11.29
N LEU A 191 23.80 17.83 -11.74
CA LEU A 191 23.16 19.15 -11.65
C LEU A 191 21.86 19.21 -12.46
N GLY A 192 21.85 18.65 -13.67
CA GLY A 192 20.64 18.56 -14.50
C GLY A 192 19.52 17.78 -13.82
N PHE A 193 19.83 16.61 -13.26
CA PHE A 193 18.85 15.78 -12.54
C PHE A 193 18.27 16.49 -11.32
N VAL A 194 19.12 17.10 -10.49
CA VAL A 194 18.67 17.82 -9.29
C VAL A 194 17.82 19.03 -9.69
N GLY A 195 18.17 19.70 -10.79
CA GLY A 195 17.36 20.76 -11.38
C GLY A 195 15.94 20.31 -11.68
N VAL A 196 15.77 19.20 -12.40
CA VAL A 196 14.44 18.64 -12.71
C VAL A 196 13.68 18.25 -11.44
N VAL A 197 14.31 17.52 -10.53
CA VAL A 197 13.68 17.06 -9.27
C VAL A 197 13.19 18.23 -8.41
N TYR A 198 13.94 19.34 -8.39
CA TYR A 198 13.58 20.53 -7.63
C TYR A 198 12.48 21.35 -8.31
N LEU A 199 12.50 21.44 -9.66
CA LEU A 199 11.45 22.09 -10.44
C LEU A 199 10.11 21.36 -10.30
N ASP A 200 10.13 20.03 -10.30
CA ASP A 200 8.94 19.19 -10.14
C ASP A 200 8.45 19.09 -8.70
N ARG A 201 9.13 19.74 -7.75
CA ARG A 201 8.81 19.74 -6.30
C ARG A 201 8.61 18.34 -5.72
N VAL A 202 9.37 17.36 -6.20
CA VAL A 202 9.26 15.96 -5.73
C VAL A 202 9.83 15.80 -4.32
N LEU A 203 10.90 16.53 -3.98
CA LEU A 203 11.61 16.43 -2.71
C LEU A 203 11.56 17.76 -1.93
N VAL A 204 10.35 18.21 -1.56
CA VAL A 204 10.14 19.53 -0.91
C VAL A 204 10.84 19.68 0.44
N LEU A 205 11.03 18.57 1.16
CA LEU A 205 11.61 18.57 2.51
C LEU A 205 13.15 18.42 2.51
N SER A 206 13.77 18.15 1.37
CA SER A 206 15.21 17.90 1.29
C SER A 206 15.99 19.12 0.79
N SER A 207 17.19 19.31 1.33
CA SER A 207 18.09 20.36 0.85
C SER A 207 18.65 20.00 -0.53
N TRP A 208 18.63 20.97 -1.44
CA TRP A 208 19.12 20.82 -2.81
C TRP A 208 20.56 20.27 -2.88
N THR A 209 21.45 20.80 -2.04
CA THR A 209 22.87 20.43 -2.01
C THR A 209 23.09 18.96 -1.62
N LEU A 210 22.30 18.45 -0.67
CA LEU A 210 22.44 17.07 -0.20
C LEU A 210 21.99 16.09 -1.29
N VAL A 211 20.89 16.40 -1.98
CA VAL A 211 20.41 15.60 -3.12
C VAL A 211 21.45 15.58 -4.23
N TRP A 212 22.04 16.73 -4.57
CA TRP A 212 23.09 16.81 -5.57
C TRP A 212 24.33 16.00 -5.21
N LEU A 213 24.83 16.14 -3.98
CA LEU A 213 26.00 15.40 -3.52
C LEU A 213 25.75 13.89 -3.56
N HIS A 214 24.56 13.44 -3.16
CA HIS A 214 24.18 12.04 -3.22
C HIS A 214 24.26 11.48 -4.65
N TYR A 215 23.65 12.16 -5.63
CA TYR A 215 23.72 11.73 -7.02
C TYR A 215 25.14 11.81 -7.60
N LEU A 216 25.91 12.84 -7.24
CA LEU A 216 27.29 13.00 -7.67
C LEU A 216 28.17 11.82 -7.22
N VAL A 217 28.10 11.47 -5.93
CA VAL A 217 28.87 10.36 -5.36
C VAL A 217 28.47 9.03 -6.01
N PHE A 218 27.18 8.82 -6.22
CA PHE A 218 26.68 7.63 -6.91
C PHE A 218 27.22 7.51 -8.34
N LEU A 219 27.20 8.60 -9.12
CA LEU A 219 27.77 8.59 -10.47
C LEU A 219 29.29 8.38 -10.47
N TRP A 220 30.03 8.95 -9.52
CA TRP A 220 31.47 8.70 -9.40
C TRP A 220 31.80 7.25 -9.07
N GLN A 221 30.99 6.58 -8.24
CA GLN A 221 31.15 5.15 -8.00
C GLN A 221 30.98 4.34 -9.30
N LEU A 222 30.03 4.73 -10.16
CA LEU A 222 29.85 4.10 -11.47
C LEU A 222 31.03 4.36 -12.41
N VAL A 223 31.61 5.57 -12.40
CA VAL A 223 32.81 5.86 -13.20
C VAL A 223 33.96 4.94 -12.81
N VAL A 224 34.19 4.77 -11.51
CA VAL A 224 35.23 3.86 -11.00
C VAL A 224 34.92 2.41 -11.38
N ALA A 225 33.67 1.98 -11.24
CA ALA A 225 33.25 0.63 -11.62
C ALA A 225 33.45 0.35 -13.12
N ALA A 226 33.14 1.30 -13.99
CA ALA A 226 33.34 1.17 -15.44
C ALA A 226 34.82 1.06 -15.83
N VAL A 227 35.71 1.75 -15.13
CA VAL A 227 37.17 1.66 -15.37
C VAL A 227 37.75 0.36 -14.82
N ALA A 228 37.14 -0.20 -13.77
CA ALA A 228 37.55 -1.47 -13.18
C ALA A 228 37.04 -2.71 -13.96
N ALA A 229 36.05 -2.54 -14.84
CA ALA A 229 35.47 -3.58 -15.69
C ALA A 229 36.36 -3.92 -16.90
#